data_AF-A0A6D2LJ14-F1
#
_entry.id   AF-A0A6D2LJ14-F1
#
_cell.length_a   1.000
_cell.length_b   1.000
_cell.length_c   1.000
_cell.angle_alpha   90.00
_cell.angle_beta   90.00
_cell.angle_gamma   90.00
#
_symmetry.space_group_name_H-M   'P 1'
#
loop_
_entity.id
_entity.type
_entity.pdbx_description
1 polymer ?
#
loop_
_entity_poly.entity_id
_entity_poly.type
_entity_poly.pdbx_seq_one_letter_code
_entity_poly.pdbx_strand_id
1 'polypeptide(L)'
;MAILLSSSDFSGDHDLEVPFLGTQAWIRSLNYSLIADWRPWMIGDQIAGYTRTYAYKMTFATIRGGAHTPEYKPDESYIMFQRWISGQPL
;
A
#
# COMPACT_ATOMS: atom_id res chain seq x y z
N MET A 1 -10.42 -4.82 -7.54
CA MET A 1 -11.44 -5.31 -6.59
C MET A 1 -10.85 -5.26 -5.18
N ALA A 2 -11.30 -4.33 -4.33
CA ALA A 2 -10.76 -4.14 -2.98
C ALA A 2 -11.31 -5.22 -2.03
N ILE A 3 -10.43 -6.08 -1.51
CA ILE A 3 -10.76 -7.06 -0.48
C ILE A 3 -10.18 -6.55 0.85
N LEU A 4 -11.07 -6.07 1.72
CA LEU A 4 -10.77 -5.67 3.09
C LEU A 4 -10.81 -6.90 4.00
N LEU A 5 -9.66 -7.35 4.51
CA LEU A 5 -9.56 -8.08 5.78
C LEU A 5 -8.20 -7.75 6.43
N SER A 6 -8.18 -6.81 7.39
CA SER A 6 -6.99 -6.24 8.08
C SER A 6 -6.11 -5.35 7.18
N SER A 7 -6.67 -4.22 6.74
CA SER A 7 -6.35 -3.52 5.50
C SER A 7 -4.95 -2.90 5.41
N SER A 8 -4.05 -3.63 4.75
CA SER A 8 -3.09 -3.00 3.84
C SER A 8 -3.79 -2.80 2.49
N ASP A 9 -4.15 -1.56 2.17
CA ASP A 9 -4.70 -1.24 0.85
C ASP A 9 -3.54 -1.10 -0.14
N PHE A 10 -3.57 -1.88 -1.22
CA PHE A 10 -2.50 -1.91 -2.22
C PHE A 10 -3.00 -1.26 -3.51
N SER A 11 -2.25 -0.29 -4.01
CA SER A 11 -2.52 0.33 -5.31
C SER A 11 -1.20 0.54 -6.03
N GLY A 12 -1.11 0.00 -7.25
CA GLY A 12 -0.01 0.31 -8.16
C GLY A 12 -0.08 1.78 -8.56
N ASP A 13 1.05 2.49 -8.49
CA ASP A 13 1.12 3.92 -8.79
C ASP A 13 0.90 4.25 -10.29
N HIS A 14 0.95 3.24 -11.16
CA HIS A 14 0.63 3.33 -12.59
C HIS A 14 -0.70 2.67 -12.98
N ASP A 15 -1.54 2.26 -12.03
CA ASP A 15 -2.89 1.74 -12.32
C ASP A 15 -3.83 2.88 -12.77
N LEU A 16 -4.35 2.79 -13.99
CA LEU A 16 -5.31 3.74 -14.56
C LEU A 16 -6.76 3.26 -14.43
N GLU A 17 -7.01 2.00 -14.12
CA GLU A 17 -8.35 1.43 -13.97
C GLU A 17 -8.90 1.69 -12.56
N VAL A 18 -8.05 1.52 -11.53
CA VAL A 18 -8.33 1.98 -10.16
C VAL A 18 -7.21 2.90 -9.70
N PRO A 19 -7.27 4.19 -10.06
CA PRO A 19 -6.21 5.12 -9.75
C PRO A 19 -5.96 5.21 -8.26
N PHE A 20 -4.68 5.23 -7.89
CA PHE A 20 -4.21 5.52 -6.53
C PHE A 20 -4.92 6.71 -5.87
N LEU A 21 -5.22 7.77 -6.65
CA LEU A 21 -5.93 8.94 -6.16
C LEU A 21 -7.38 8.64 -5.72
N GLY A 22 -8.06 7.71 -6.40
CA GLY A 22 -9.40 7.25 -6.03
C GLY A 22 -9.38 6.51 -4.69
N THR A 23 -8.43 5.59 -4.53
CA THR A 23 -8.22 4.86 -3.26
C THR A 23 -7.85 5.82 -2.13
N GLN A 24 -6.99 6.81 -2.39
CA GLN A 24 -6.69 7.86 -1.42
C GLN A 24 -7.92 8.67 -1.00
N ALA A 25 -8.78 9.04 -1.95
CA ALA A 25 -9.99 9.80 -1.67
C ALA A 25 -10.96 8.99 -0.79
N TRP A 26 -11.11 7.69 -1.08
CA TRP A 26 -11.89 6.78 -0.25
C TRP A 26 -11.29 6.64 1.17
N ILE A 27 -9.99 6.45 1.31
CA ILE A 27 -9.34 6.41 2.63
C ILE A 27 -9.55 7.71 3.41
N ARG A 28 -9.47 8.86 2.75
CA ARG A 28 -9.73 10.16 3.38
C ARG A 28 -11.19 10.31 3.85
N SER A 29 -12.15 9.69 3.17
CA SER A 29 -13.56 9.74 3.58
C SER A 29 -13.84 8.94 4.86
N LEU A 30 -12.96 8.00 5.23
CA LEU A 30 -13.03 7.30 6.53
C LEU A 30 -12.73 8.23 7.71
N ASN A 31 -12.13 9.39 7.47
CA ASN A 31 -11.81 10.41 8.47
C ASN A 31 -10.98 9.88 9.67
N TYR A 32 -10.08 8.93 9.40
CA TYR A 32 -9.16 8.42 10.42
C TYR A 32 -8.00 9.39 10.64
N SER A 33 -7.59 9.54 11.90
CA SER A 33 -6.42 10.37 12.24
C SER A 33 -5.15 9.81 11.60
N LEU A 34 -4.32 10.70 11.04
CA LEU A 34 -3.03 10.34 10.48
C LEU A 34 -2.04 10.05 11.63
N ILE A 35 -1.40 8.87 11.60
CA ILE A 35 -0.39 8.46 12.58
C ILE A 35 1.01 8.68 12.04
N ALA A 36 1.23 8.33 10.77
CA ALA A 36 2.47 8.59 10.05
C ALA A 36 2.15 9.00 8.62
N ASP A 37 2.71 10.14 8.20
CA ASP A 37 2.61 10.58 6.81
C ASP A 37 3.49 9.71 5.89
N TRP A 38 3.48 10.04 4.60
CA TRP A 38 4.23 9.31 3.57
C TRP A 38 5.68 9.03 3.96
N ARG A 39 5.99 7.74 4.08
CA ARG A 39 7.35 7.24 4.32
C ARG A 39 7.70 6.17 3.29
N PRO A 40 8.94 6.14 2.78
CA PRO A 40 9.37 5.08 1.87
C PRO A 40 9.44 3.75 2.62
N TRP A 41 9.15 2.66 1.93
CA TRP A 41 9.49 1.31 2.37
C TRP A 41 10.48 0.67 1.40
N MET A 42 11.37 -0.15 1.96
CA MET A 42 12.60 -0.57 1.29
C MET A 42 12.67 -2.09 1.15
N ILE A 43 13.21 -2.53 0.02
CA ILE A 43 13.71 -3.89 -0.20
C ILE A 43 15.20 -3.77 -0.50
N GLY A 44 16.03 -4.22 0.45
CA GLY A 44 17.46 -3.91 0.44
C GLY A 44 17.68 -2.39 0.44
N ASP A 45 18.50 -1.90 -0.48
CA ASP A 45 18.83 -0.48 -0.63
C ASP A 45 17.92 0.27 -1.63
N GLN A 46 16.81 -0.35 -2.07
CA GLN A 46 15.90 0.24 -3.06
C GLN A 46 14.54 0.59 -2.46
N ILE A 47 14.03 1.76 -2.85
CA ILE A 47 12.65 2.19 -2.54
C ILE A 47 11.69 1.33 -3.34
N ALA A 48 11.00 0.44 -2.64
CA ALA A 48 9.98 -0.44 -3.20
C ALA A 48 8.61 0.25 -3.29
N GLY A 49 8.38 1.30 -2.51
CA GLY A 49 7.21 2.17 -2.61
C GLY A 49 7.07 3.07 -1.38
N TYR A 50 5.84 3.52 -1.11
CA TYR A 50 5.55 4.41 0.02
C TYR A 50 4.41 3.85 0.86
N THR A 51 4.45 4.15 2.15
CA THR A 51 3.38 3.84 3.09
C THR A 51 2.85 5.08 3.77
N ARG A 52 1.58 5.03 4.17
CA ARG A 52 0.94 6.03 5.02
C ARG A 52 0.07 5.33 6.05
N THR A 53 0.25 5.67 7.32
CA THR A 53 -0.42 4.97 8.42
C THR A 53 -1.44 5.86 9.07
N TYR A 54 -2.64 5.31 9.27
CA TYR A 54 -3.77 5.95 9.92
C TYR A 54 -4.10 5.23 11.23
N ALA A 55 -4.99 5.83 12.01
CA ALA A 55 -5.57 5.20 13.20
C ALA A 55 -6.23 3.86 12.86
N TYR A 56 -6.54 3.06 13.90
CA TYR A 56 -7.15 1.72 13.74
C TYR A 56 -6.29 0.72 12.97
N LYS A 57 -4.95 0.87 13.02
CA LYS A 57 -3.97 -0.03 12.39
C LYS A 57 -4.11 -0.13 10.87
N MET A 58 -4.69 0.88 10.23
CA MET A 58 -4.81 0.93 8.77
C MET A 58 -3.54 1.51 8.16
N THR A 59 -2.92 0.76 7.25
CA THR A 59 -1.73 1.23 6.52
C THR A 59 -2.01 1.16 5.04
N PHE A 60 -1.89 2.29 4.35
CA PHE A 60 -1.95 2.33 2.90
C PHE A 60 -0.54 2.16 2.35
N ALA A 61 -0.35 1.28 1.36
CA ALA A 61 0.96 1.01 0.76
C ALA A 61 0.89 1.06 -0.77
N THR A 62 1.90 1.67 -1.38
CA THR A 62 2.12 1.62 -2.83
C THR A 62 3.29 0.71 -3.16
N ILE A 63 3.27 0.15 -4.37
CA ILE A 63 4.46 -0.47 -4.98
C ILE A 63 4.87 0.43 -6.14
N ARG A 64 6.12 0.88 -6.12
CA ARG A 64 6.70 1.73 -7.15
C ARG A 64 6.79 0.97 -8.47
N GLY A 65 6.15 1.47 -9.51
CA GLY A 65 6.10 0.81 -10.81
C GLY A 65 5.16 -0.40 -10.84
N GLY A 66 4.31 -0.58 -9.82
CA GLY A 66 3.21 -1.53 -9.85
C GLY A 66 2.04 -0.99 -10.64
N ALA A 67 1.21 -1.88 -11.19
CA ALA A 67 -0.04 -1.52 -11.86
C ALA A 67 -1.23 -2.26 -11.21
N HIS A 68 -2.25 -2.61 -11.98
CA HIS A 68 -3.52 -3.17 -11.46
C HIS A 68 -3.35 -4.51 -10.73
N THR A 69 -2.37 -5.32 -11.16
CA THR A 69 -2.14 -6.67 -10.63
C THR A 69 -0.72 -6.84 -10.10
N PRO A 70 -0.49 -7.82 -9.21
CA PRO A 70 0.85 -8.17 -8.73
C PRO A 70 1.83 -8.60 -9.83
N GLU A 71 1.33 -8.98 -11.01
CA GLU A 71 2.13 -9.50 -12.14
C GLU A 71 3.22 -8.52 -12.60
N TYR A 72 2.98 -7.21 -12.47
CA TYR A 72 3.94 -6.19 -12.88
C TYR A 72 5.14 -6.08 -11.94
N LYS A 73 4.98 -6.46 -10.66
CA LYS A 73 5.97 -6.38 -9.59
C LYS A 73 5.84 -7.57 -8.63
N PRO A 74 6.09 -8.80 -9.11
CA PRO A 74 5.74 -10.01 -8.37
C PRO A 74 6.58 -10.18 -7.10
N ASP A 75 7.87 -9.84 -7.14
CA ASP A 75 8.78 -9.95 -6.00
C ASP A 75 8.43 -8.95 -4.90
N GLU A 76 8.24 -7.67 -5.26
CA GLU A 76 7.87 -6.63 -4.31
C GLU A 76 6.48 -6.90 -3.71
N SER A 77 5.54 -7.39 -4.52
CA SER A 77 4.21 -7.78 -4.06
C SER A 77 4.26 -8.95 -3.08
N TYR A 78 5.09 -9.96 -3.37
CA TYR A 78 5.26 -11.11 -2.50
C TYR A 78 5.89 -10.73 -1.15
N ILE A 79 6.95 -9.93 -1.15
CA ILE A 79 7.61 -9.46 0.08
C ILE A 79 6.65 -8.61 0.91
N MET A 80 5.90 -7.71 0.27
CA MET A 80 4.90 -6.89 0.94
C MET A 80 3.82 -7.76 1.60
N PHE A 81 3.30 -8.77 0.90
CA PHE A 81 2.33 -9.71 1.44
C PHE A 81 2.90 -10.53 2.61
N GLN A 82 4.13 -11.04 2.49
CA GLN A 82 4.80 -11.77 3.56
C GLN A 82 4.98 -10.92 4.83
N ARG A 83 5.40 -9.66 4.67
CA ARG A 83 5.56 -8.73 5.80
C ARG A 83 4.21 -8.45 6.46
N TRP A 84 3.17 -8.24 5.66
CA TRP A 84 1.82 -8.00 6.16
C TRP A 84 1.27 -9.16 7.00
N ILE A 85 1.31 -10.40 6.49
CA ILE A 85 0.80 -11.57 7.24
C ILE A 85 1.64 -11.88 8.49
N SER A 86 2.92 -11.48 8.49
CA SER A 86 3.83 -11.66 9.62
C SER A 86 3.77 -10.50 10.63
N GLY A 87 2.97 -9.46 10.37
CA GLY A 87 2.92 -8.25 11.18
C GLY A 87 4.24 -7.45 11.18
N GLN A 88 5.10 -7.68 10.19
CA GLN A 88 6.35 -6.95 10.04
C GLN A 88 6.10 -5.58 9.38
N PRO A 89 6.87 -4.55 9.76
CA PRO A 89 6.80 -3.26 9.10
C PRO A 89 7.18 -3.35 7.62
N LEU A 90 6.43 -2.63 6.79
CA LEU A 90 6.92 -2.18 5.49
C LEU A 90 7.96 -1.08 5.70
#